data_AF-A0A524NZE1-F1
#
_entry.id   AF-A0A524NZE1-F1
#
_cell.length_a   1.000
_cell.length_b   1.000
_cell.length_c   1.000
_cell.angle_alpha   90.00
_cell.angle_beta   90.00
_cell.angle_gamma   90.00
#
_symmetry.space_group_name_H-M   'P 1'
#
loop_
_entity.id
_entity.type
_entity.pdbx_description
1 polymer ?
#
loop_
_entity_poly.entity_id
_entity_poly.type
_entity_poly.pdbx_seq_one_letter_code
_entity_poly.pdbx_strand_id
1 'polypeptide(L)'
;MESLNLSDHLVISWIFLSSLLEAQKMTAKKSSAKKKTLVRPNPKVRTKSSSNTNSSLKSFISKAPIRRLMAEEGARLVSDEALAIMIKSLENHAIATTKKAIEIVRDDKRKRLTAEDISWATKEGT
;
A
#
# COMPACT_ATOMS: atom_id res chain seq x y z
N MET A 1 -52.93 -17.33 -44.40
CA MET A 1 -51.75 -17.17 -45.26
C MET A 1 -51.24 -15.76 -45.04
N GLU A 2 -50.37 -15.60 -44.05
CA GLU A 2 -49.89 -14.28 -43.62
C GLU A 2 -48.58 -13.95 -44.33
N SER A 3 -48.65 -12.86 -45.08
CA SER A 3 -47.61 -12.20 -45.85
C SER A 3 -46.54 -11.61 -44.93
N LEU A 4 -45.29 -12.07 -45.09
CA LEU A 4 -44.11 -11.58 -44.36
C LEU A 4 -43.69 -10.19 -44.85
N ASN A 5 -43.41 -9.32 -43.89
CA ASN A 5 -43.13 -7.90 -44.06
C ASN A 5 -41.68 -7.64 -44.53
N LEU A 6 -41.54 -6.62 -45.37
CA LEU A 6 -40.29 -6.22 -46.02
C LEU A 6 -39.21 -5.67 -45.04
N SER A 7 -39.57 -5.45 -43.77
CA SER A 7 -38.67 -5.01 -42.69
C SER A 7 -37.79 -6.13 -42.11
N ASP A 8 -38.16 -7.40 -42.26
CA ASP A 8 -37.42 -8.52 -41.66
C ASP A 8 -36.19 -8.92 -42.49
N HIS A 9 -36.20 -8.62 -43.80
CA HIS A 9 -35.10 -8.93 -44.71
C HIS A 9 -33.89 -8.00 -44.54
N LEU A 10 -34.12 -6.77 -44.06
CA LEU A 10 -33.06 -5.78 -43.84
C LEU A 10 -32.27 -6.06 -42.55
N VAL A 11 -32.91 -6.60 -41.51
CA VAL A 11 -32.24 -6.96 -40.25
C VAL A 11 -31.30 -8.15 -40.44
N ILE A 12 -31.72 -9.14 -41.24
CA ILE A 12 -30.90 -10.33 -41.55
C ILE A 12 -29.66 -9.94 -42.36
N SER A 13 -29.78 -8.97 -43.28
CA SER A 13 -28.64 -8.48 -44.08
C SER A 13 -27.61 -7.71 -43.23
N TRP A 14 -28.05 -6.94 -42.23
CA TRP A 14 -27.14 -6.17 -41.35
C TRP A 14 -26.34 -7.06 -40.39
N ILE A 15 -26.93 -8.14 -39.87
CA ILE A 15 -26.24 -9.11 -39.00
C ILE A 15 -25.12 -9.83 -39.76
N PHE A 16 -25.37 -10.20 -41.02
CA PHE A 16 -24.38 -10.91 -41.83
C PHE A 16 -23.19 -10.02 -42.24
N LEU A 17 -23.43 -8.72 -42.46
CA LEU A 17 -22.38 -7.76 -42.84
C LEU A 17 -21.46 -7.37 -41.66
N SER A 18 -21.97 -7.46 -40.42
CA SER A 18 -21.19 -7.16 -39.21
C SER A 18 -20.20 -8.29 -38.85
N SER A 19 -20.55 -9.55 -39.15
CA SER A 19 -19.68 -10.72 -38.90
C SER A 19 -18.50 -10.82 -39.88
N LEU A 20 -18.63 -10.25 -41.09
CA LEU A 20 -17.58 -10.31 -42.12
C LEU A 20 -16.46 -9.27 -41.92
N LEU A 21 -16.70 -8.21 -41.14
CA LEU A 21 -15.71 -7.15 -40.90
C LEU A 21 -14.75 -7.48 -39.74
N GLU A 22 -15.14 -8.38 -38.83
CA GLU A 22 -14.32 -8.77 -37.68
C GLU A 22 -13.23 -9.81 -38.03
N ALA A 23 -13.31 -10.43 -39.22
CA ALA A 23 -12.44 -11.53 -39.62
C ALA A 23 -11.13 -11.12 -40.33
N GLN A 24 -10.86 -9.82 -40.55
CA GLN A 24 -9.71 -9.36 -41.38
C GLN A 24 -8.53 -8.75 -40.60
N LYS A 25 -8.56 -8.70 -39.26
CA LYS A 25 -7.43 -8.17 -38.45
C LYS A 25 -6.42 -9.21 -37.97
N MET A 26 -6.38 -10.38 -38.60
CA MET A 26 -5.45 -11.46 -38.31
C MET A 26 -4.73 -11.89 -39.60
N THR A 27 -3.75 -11.12 -40.09
CA THR A 27 -2.57 -11.61 -40.83
C THR A 27 -1.73 -10.43 -41.38
N ALA A 28 -0.69 -10.04 -40.65
CA ALA A 28 0.47 -9.38 -41.25
C ALA A 28 1.73 -9.66 -40.43
N LYS A 29 2.28 -10.87 -40.58
CA LYS A 29 3.68 -11.16 -40.26
C LYS A 29 4.52 -10.79 -41.48
N LYS A 30 5.47 -9.87 -41.33
CA LYS A 30 6.66 -9.78 -42.20
C LYS A 30 7.93 -9.90 -41.35
N SER A 31 8.66 -10.95 -41.71
CA SER A 31 9.98 -11.40 -41.31
C SER A 31 11.11 -10.44 -41.71
N SER A 32 12.16 -10.30 -40.89
CA SER A 32 13.46 -10.96 -41.14
C SER A 32 14.58 -10.43 -40.22
N ALA A 33 15.22 -11.38 -39.53
CA ALA A 33 16.66 -11.51 -39.26
C ALA A 33 17.46 -10.45 -38.45
N LYS A 34 17.80 -10.89 -37.21
CA LYS A 34 19.19 -11.21 -36.77
C LYS A 34 20.09 -10.06 -36.26
N LYS A 35 20.23 -10.00 -34.93
CA LYS A 35 21.54 -10.22 -34.27
C LYS A 35 21.39 -10.69 -32.82
N LYS A 36 22.13 -11.75 -32.54
CA LYS A 36 22.20 -12.53 -31.31
C LYS A 36 23.33 -11.94 -30.47
N THR A 37 23.04 -11.39 -29.30
CA THR A 37 24.01 -11.27 -28.21
C THR A 37 23.38 -11.79 -26.92
N LEU A 38 24.18 -12.64 -26.30
CA LEU A 38 23.90 -13.59 -25.24
C LEU A 38 23.84 -12.87 -23.86
N VAL A 39 23.16 -13.51 -22.91
CA VAL A 39 23.20 -13.30 -21.44
C VAL A 39 22.16 -12.33 -20.83
N ARG A 40 20.99 -12.90 -20.44
CA ARG A 40 20.52 -13.02 -19.04
C ARG A 40 19.08 -13.58 -19.02
N PRO A 41 18.84 -14.84 -18.60
CA PRO A 41 17.55 -15.19 -18.04
C PRO A 41 17.60 -14.95 -16.53
N ASN A 42 16.76 -14.07 -16.00
CA ASN A 42 16.31 -14.22 -14.62
C ASN A 42 14.78 -14.21 -14.63
N PRO A 43 14.12 -15.37 -14.48
CA PRO A 43 12.67 -15.38 -14.32
C PRO A 43 12.34 -14.68 -13.00
N LYS A 44 11.68 -13.53 -13.10
CA LYS A 44 11.20 -12.78 -11.94
C LYS A 44 10.07 -13.58 -11.29
N VAL A 45 10.44 -14.45 -10.36
CA VAL A 45 9.52 -15.20 -9.50
C VAL A 45 8.70 -14.18 -8.70
N ARG A 46 7.44 -13.97 -9.09
CA ARG A 46 6.44 -13.34 -8.22
C ARG A 46 6.00 -14.38 -7.19
N THR A 47 6.81 -14.58 -6.16
CA THR A 47 6.31 -15.17 -4.92
C THR A 47 5.43 -14.11 -4.26
N LYS A 48 4.11 -14.28 -4.34
CA LYS A 48 3.19 -13.67 -3.37
C LYS A 48 3.56 -14.26 -2.01
N SER A 49 4.48 -13.59 -1.31
CA SER A 49 4.74 -13.83 0.09
C SER A 49 3.48 -13.38 0.84
N SER A 50 2.63 -14.34 1.20
CA SER A 50 1.59 -14.12 2.19
C SER A 50 2.30 -13.89 3.52
N SER A 51 2.57 -12.64 3.85
CA SER A 51 3.14 -12.27 5.15
C SER A 51 2.15 -12.69 6.23
N ASN A 52 2.55 -13.68 7.01
CA ASN A 52 1.79 -14.24 8.11
C ASN A 52 1.46 -13.13 9.12
N THR A 53 0.19 -12.74 9.22
CA THR A 53 -0.29 -11.70 10.12
C THR A 53 -0.42 -12.28 11.52
N ASN A 54 0.70 -12.40 12.24
CA ASN A 54 0.64 -12.67 13.67
C ASN A 54 0.02 -11.47 14.37
N SER A 55 -1.07 -11.77 15.06
CA SER A 55 -2.06 -10.88 15.62
C SER A 55 -1.60 -10.17 16.91
N SER A 56 -2.06 -8.93 17.01
CA SER A 56 -2.52 -8.23 18.22
C SER A 56 -1.53 -7.85 19.33
N LEU A 57 -0.27 -7.54 19.03
CA LEU A 57 0.41 -6.55 19.86
C LEU A 57 -0.08 -5.16 19.44
N LYS A 58 -0.80 -4.48 20.34
CA LYS A 58 -1.41 -3.17 20.11
C LYS A 58 -0.33 -2.09 20.08
N SER A 59 0.50 -2.09 19.04
CA SER A 59 1.48 -1.04 18.81
C SER A 59 0.76 0.19 18.23
N PHE A 60 1.02 1.34 18.84
CA PHE A 60 0.44 2.62 18.42
C PHE A 60 1.20 3.21 17.23
N ILE A 61 2.43 2.74 16.99
CA ILE A 61 3.33 3.25 15.96
C ILE A 61 3.59 2.17 14.92
N SER A 62 3.40 2.51 13.64
CA SER A 62 3.74 1.60 12.55
C SER A 62 5.24 1.64 12.22
N LYS A 63 5.78 0.53 11.70
CA LYS A 63 7.22 0.42 11.35
C LYS A 63 7.63 1.33 10.19
N ALA A 64 6.73 1.65 9.27
CA ALA A 64 7.07 2.35 8.04
C ALA A 64 7.47 3.82 8.25
N PRO A 65 6.74 4.66 9.02
CA PRO A 65 7.16 6.02 9.33
C PRO A 65 8.51 6.06 10.06
N ILE A 66 8.71 5.13 11.00
CA ILE A 66 9.97 5.03 11.74
C ILE A 66 11.14 4.67 10.82
N ARG A 67 10.94 3.73 9.87
CA ARG A 67 11.95 3.42 8.85
C ARG A 67 12.28 4.62 7.97
N ARG A 68 11.29 5.46 7.63
CA ARG A 68 11.50 6.69 6.83
C ARG A 68 12.34 7.69 7.62
N LEU A 69 11.99 7.93 8.89
CA LEU A 69 12.77 8.77 9.80
C LEU A 69 14.23 8.30 9.88
N MET A 70 14.47 7.02 10.14
CA MET A 70 15.85 6.50 10.21
C MET A 70 16.62 6.65 8.89
N ALA A 71 15.95 6.51 7.75
CA ALA A 71 16.57 6.68 6.45
C ALA A 71 16.95 8.15 6.17
N GLU A 72 16.11 9.10 6.60
CA GLU A 72 16.39 10.54 6.52
C GLU A 72 17.60 10.93 7.39
N GLU A 73 17.76 10.30 8.55
CA GLU A 73 18.96 10.43 9.41
C GLU A 73 20.20 9.67 8.86
N GLY A 74 20.08 9.00 7.72
CA GLY A 74 21.20 8.35 7.03
C GLY A 74 21.38 6.86 7.31
N ALA A 75 20.46 6.21 8.04
CA ALA A 75 20.51 4.76 8.24
C ALA A 75 20.11 4.01 6.96
N ARG A 76 21.11 3.47 6.24
CA ARG A 76 20.89 2.70 5.00
C ARG A 76 20.27 1.33 5.22
N LEU A 77 20.64 0.66 6.30
CA LEU A 77 20.19 -0.69 6.64
C LEU A 77 19.76 -0.72 8.09
N VAL A 78 18.52 -1.15 8.33
CA VAL A 78 17.92 -1.20 9.66
C VAL A 78 17.29 -2.58 9.84
N SER A 79 17.73 -3.30 10.88
CA SER A 79 17.17 -4.58 11.27
C SER A 79 15.74 -4.44 11.82
N ASP A 80 14.92 -5.47 11.66
CA ASP A 80 13.56 -5.46 12.20
C ASP A 80 13.52 -5.41 13.73
N GLU A 81 14.53 -5.94 14.39
CA GLU A 81 14.67 -5.91 15.85
C GLU A 81 14.96 -4.50 16.37
N ALA A 82 15.90 -3.76 15.74
CA ALA A 82 16.20 -2.38 16.12
C ALA A 82 14.95 -1.49 16.04
N LEU A 83 14.12 -1.70 15.01
CA LEU A 83 12.85 -0.99 14.87
C LEU A 83 11.87 -1.34 15.98
N ALA A 84 11.75 -2.61 16.32
CA ALA A 84 10.85 -3.05 17.39
C ALA A 84 11.26 -2.44 18.75
N ILE A 85 12.56 -2.43 19.05
CA ILE A 85 13.11 -1.83 20.27
C ILE A 85 12.85 -0.32 20.28
N MET A 86 13.10 0.37 19.16
CA MET A 86 12.91 1.81 19.08
C MET A 86 11.44 2.21 19.23
N ILE A 87 10.53 1.50 18.57
CA ILE A 87 9.09 1.71 18.73
C ILE A 87 8.69 1.52 20.20
N LYS A 88 9.16 0.46 20.84
CA LYS A 88 8.87 0.19 22.25
C LYS A 88 9.41 1.29 23.17
N SER A 89 10.61 1.80 22.91
CA SER A 89 11.20 2.91 23.67
C SER A 89 10.37 4.18 23.57
N LEU A 90 9.95 4.54 22.35
CA LEU A 90 9.09 5.71 22.09
C LEU A 90 7.72 5.56 22.75
N GLU A 91 7.10 4.38 22.66
CA GLU A 91 5.82 4.10 23.31
C GLU A 91 5.92 4.21 24.84
N ASN A 92 6.98 3.67 25.44
CA ASN A 92 7.22 3.78 26.88
C ASN A 92 7.38 5.25 27.32
N HIS A 93 8.15 6.03 26.56
CA HIS A 93 8.35 7.45 26.85
C HIS A 93 7.06 8.26 26.71
N ALA A 94 6.27 8.00 25.67
CA ALA A 94 4.97 8.62 25.46
C ALA A 94 3.98 8.27 26.58
N ILE A 95 3.94 7.00 27.02
CA ILE A 95 3.09 6.55 28.14
C ILE A 95 3.51 7.25 29.44
N ALA A 96 4.81 7.29 29.74
CA ALA A 96 5.31 7.94 30.95
C ALA A 96 4.96 9.43 30.98
N THR A 97 5.21 10.13 29.88
CA THR A 97 4.89 11.57 29.73
C THR A 97 3.38 11.80 29.87
N THR A 98 2.56 10.95 29.26
CA THR A 98 1.09 11.07 29.32
C THR A 98 0.57 10.85 30.74
N LYS A 99 1.12 9.88 31.48
CA LYS A 99 0.73 9.63 32.88
C LYS A 99 1.01 10.85 33.77
N LYS A 100 2.22 11.41 33.65
CA LYS A 100 2.60 12.64 34.37
C LYS A 100 1.68 13.81 34.00
N ALA A 101 1.42 14.01 32.70
CA ALA A 101 0.52 15.08 32.26
C ALA A 101 -0.92 14.90 32.79
N ILE A 102 -1.40 13.66 32.89
CA ILE A 102 -2.71 13.35 33.49
C ILE A 102 -2.72 13.68 34.98
N GLU A 103 -1.64 13.41 35.71
CA GLU A 103 -1.51 13.75 37.13
C GLU A 103 -1.63 15.27 37.33
N ILE A 104 -0.85 16.06 36.57
CA ILE A 104 -0.92 17.53 36.60
C ILE A 104 -2.35 18.03 36.33
N VAL A 105 -3.00 17.48 35.30
CA VAL A 105 -4.37 17.87 34.94
C VAL A 105 -5.39 17.50 36.01
N ARG A 106 -5.20 16.36 36.70
CA ARG A 106 -6.06 15.92 37.80
C ARG A 106 -5.90 16.80 39.03
N ASP A 107 -4.69 17.24 39.33
CA ASP A 107 -4.40 18.15 40.44
C ASP A 107 -5.06 19.51 40.21
N ASP A 108 -5.05 19.99 38.96
CA ASP A 108 -5.75 21.19 38.51
C ASP A 108 -7.28 21.03 38.38
N LYS A 109 -7.81 19.82 38.61
CA LYS A 109 -9.23 19.44 38.41
C LYS A 109 -9.75 19.70 36.99
N ARG A 110 -8.85 19.86 36.01
CA ARG A 110 -9.20 20.00 34.60
C ARG A 110 -9.50 18.61 34.01
N LYS A 111 -10.34 18.56 32.98
CA LYS A 111 -10.64 17.29 32.25
C LYS A 111 -9.88 17.18 30.93
N ARG A 112 -9.34 18.29 30.43
CA ARG A 112 -8.71 18.38 29.12
C ARG A 112 -7.19 18.49 29.28
N LEU A 113 -6.48 17.58 28.61
CA LEU A 113 -5.04 17.69 28.39
C LEU A 113 -4.75 18.82 27.40
N THR A 114 -3.88 19.73 27.79
CA THR A 114 -3.40 20.85 26.97
C THR A 114 -1.96 20.66 26.55
N ALA A 115 -1.48 21.48 25.61
CA ALA A 115 -0.10 21.43 25.16
C ALA A 115 0.89 21.82 26.29
N GLU A 116 0.46 22.72 27.18
CA GLU A 116 1.26 23.14 28.34
C GLU A 116 1.52 21.95 29.26
N ASP A 117 0.49 21.16 29.60
CA ASP A 117 0.60 19.99 30.47
C ASP A 117 1.63 18.97 29.95
N ILE A 118 1.62 18.74 28.64
CA ILE A 118 2.59 17.86 27.98
C ILE A 118 4.00 18.46 28.02
N SER A 119 4.14 19.77 27.80
CA SER A 119 5.44 20.46 27.87
C SER A 119 6.05 20.37 29.27
N TRP A 120 5.26 20.63 30.32
CA TRP A 120 5.70 20.48 31.71
C TRP A 120 6.09 19.04 32.02
N ALA A 121 5.25 18.08 31.65
CA ALA A 121 5.55 16.66 31.86
C ALA A 121 6.81 16.18 31.12
N THR A 122 7.13 16.77 29.96
CA THR A 122 8.32 16.42 29.17
C THR A 122 9.60 16.97 29.81
N LYS A 123 9.58 18.21 30.32
CA LYS A 123 10.75 18.84 30.96
C LYS A 123 11.20 18.10 32.21
N GLU A 124 10.26 17.59 33.00
CA GLU A 124 10.53 16.80 34.21
C GLU A 124 10.97 15.35 33.89
N GLY A 125 11.14 14.99 32.61
CA GLY A 125 11.44 13.64 32.14
C GLY A 125 12.81 13.46 31.47
N THR A 126 13.53 14.56 31.22
CA THR A 126 14.86 14.60 30.56
C THR A 126 15.92 15.09 31.51
#